data_AF-A0A7S2IDU7-F1
#
_entry.id   AF-A0A7S2IDU7-F1
#
_cell.length_a   1.000
_cell.length_b   1.000
_cell.length_c   1.000
_cell.angle_alpha   90.00
_cell.angle_beta   90.00
_cell.angle_gamma   90.00
#
_symmetry.space_group_name_H-M   'P 1'
#
loop_
_entity.id
_entity.type
_entity.pdbx_description
1 polymer ?
#
loop_
_entity_poly.entity_id
_entity_poly.type
_entity_poly.pdbx_seq_one_letter_code
_entity_poly.pdbx_strand_id
1 'polypeptide(L)'
;IESQRLLLWAGRFGKGEEFMTALSDRHFQRGSSGESASTRTTLLAAVEQVGLDVAAAEAFLNSDELHDEVWRSYGEMPRKGITGIPLFCFSIPEVGLWSGPFRDANADATINGSANRAQFRHLFEQLYKFTAKALGASLKRDGQLLVGSAAGKEAVRASGSAVEKSVEEPAVEEGAAKLQAGDLQSFVGQEVRLVGLQARPELNGAIGVCERFDRKQGRYAVQLAGRDEPLAVRAANMELAQELVEGDSKDEL
;
A
#
# COMPACT_ATOMS: atom_id res chain seq x y z
N ILE A 1 19.50 10.90 -2.63
CA ILE A 1 18.74 11.96 -3.35
C ILE A 1 18.85 11.77 -4.85
N GLU A 2 20.05 11.67 -5.41
CA GLU A 2 20.26 11.50 -6.86
C GLU A 2 19.51 10.31 -7.46
N SER A 3 19.51 9.15 -6.80
CA SER A 3 18.73 7.98 -7.23
C SER A 3 17.24 8.27 -7.41
N GLN A 4 16.65 8.99 -6.46
CA GLN A 4 15.23 9.38 -6.50
C GLN A 4 14.96 10.46 -7.55
N ARG A 5 15.89 11.42 -7.69
CA ARG A 5 15.81 12.43 -8.75
C ARG A 5 15.86 11.77 -10.13
N LEU A 6 16.76 10.80 -10.33
CA LEU A 6 16.87 10.06 -11.59
C LEU A 6 15.67 9.14 -11.84
N LEU A 7 15.05 8.56 -10.81
CA LEU A 7 13.80 7.83 -10.97
C LEU A 7 12.71 8.74 -11.56
N LEU A 8 12.51 9.94 -11.00
CA LEU A 8 11.53 10.90 -11.50
C LEU A 8 11.88 11.39 -12.91
N TRP A 9 13.17 11.68 -13.17
CA TRP A 9 13.65 12.09 -14.48
C TRP A 9 13.45 10.99 -15.55
N ALA A 10 13.84 9.75 -15.26
CA ALA A 10 13.62 8.60 -16.13
C ALA A 10 12.13 8.34 -16.38
N GLY A 11 11.28 8.62 -15.38
CA GLY A 11 9.83 8.58 -15.50
C GLY A 11 9.27 9.47 -16.62
N ARG A 12 9.92 10.61 -16.92
CA ARG A 12 9.51 11.51 -18.03
C ARG A 12 9.62 10.86 -19.41
N PHE A 13 10.45 9.82 -19.52
CA PHE A 13 10.65 9.02 -20.73
C PHE A 13 9.90 7.69 -20.68
N GLY A 14 9.06 7.47 -19.67
CA GLY A 14 8.41 6.18 -19.42
C GLY A 14 9.37 5.09 -18.96
N LYS A 15 10.58 5.45 -18.51
CA LYS A 15 11.67 4.52 -18.16
C LYS A 15 11.94 4.37 -16.67
N GLY A 16 11.06 4.89 -15.81
CA GLY A 16 11.27 4.90 -14.36
C GLY A 16 11.37 3.50 -13.73
N GLU A 17 10.50 2.57 -14.15
CA GLU A 17 10.48 1.20 -13.62
C GLU A 17 11.69 0.39 -14.08
N GLU A 18 12.04 0.45 -15.38
CA GLU A 18 13.23 -0.25 -15.88
C GLU A 18 14.50 0.32 -15.24
N PHE A 19 14.57 1.65 -15.06
CA PHE A 19 15.70 2.29 -14.39
C PHE A 19 15.85 1.82 -12.95
N MET A 20 14.76 1.79 -12.17
CA MET A 20 14.82 1.33 -10.78
C MET A 20 15.12 -0.16 -10.68
N THR A 21 14.64 -0.98 -11.61
CA THR A 21 15.01 -2.39 -11.71
C THR A 21 16.50 -2.54 -11.95
N ALA A 22 17.03 -1.86 -12.98
CA ALA A 22 18.46 -1.89 -13.31
C ALA A 22 19.34 -1.40 -12.13
N LEU A 23 18.93 -0.32 -11.45
CA LEU A 23 19.63 0.21 -10.30
C LEU A 23 19.59 -0.75 -9.10
N SER A 24 18.44 -1.39 -8.85
CA SER A 24 18.27 -2.35 -7.77
C SER A 24 19.13 -3.60 -7.99
N ASP A 25 19.16 -4.13 -9.21
CA ASP A 25 19.99 -5.28 -9.57
C ASP A 25 21.48 -4.98 -9.33
N ARG A 26 21.94 -3.80 -9.76
CA ARG A 26 23.31 -3.34 -9.51
C ARG A 26 23.60 -3.22 -8.02
N HIS A 27 22.73 -2.58 -7.26
CA HIS A 27 22.94 -2.36 -5.83
C HIS A 27 22.91 -3.65 -5.01
N PHE A 28 21.93 -4.53 -5.24
CA PHE A 28 21.72 -5.71 -4.41
C PHE A 28 22.47 -6.95 -4.90
N GLN A 29 22.55 -7.17 -6.22
CA GLN A 29 23.21 -8.35 -6.77
C GLN A 29 24.70 -8.12 -7.00
N ARG A 30 25.10 -6.88 -7.32
CA ARG A 30 26.49 -6.49 -7.64
C ARG A 30 27.10 -5.58 -6.57
N GLY A 31 26.42 -5.41 -5.43
CA GLY A 31 26.91 -4.58 -4.32
C GLY A 31 28.22 -5.06 -3.71
N SER A 32 28.47 -6.37 -3.71
CA SER A 32 29.75 -6.96 -3.29
C SER A 32 30.92 -6.58 -4.21
N SER A 33 30.64 -6.15 -5.44
CA SER A 33 31.62 -5.59 -6.39
C SER A 33 31.74 -4.06 -6.33
N GLY A 34 31.13 -3.42 -5.34
CA GLY A 34 31.24 -1.97 -5.10
C GLY A 34 30.17 -1.11 -5.79
N GLU A 35 29.18 -1.72 -6.46
CA GLU A 35 28.07 -0.98 -7.06
C GLU A 35 27.04 -0.55 -5.99
N SER A 36 26.67 0.72 -5.96
CA SER A 36 25.78 1.26 -4.94
C SER A 36 24.78 2.25 -5.51
N ALA A 37 23.52 2.18 -5.06
CA ALA A 37 22.51 3.15 -5.44
C ALA A 37 22.81 4.59 -4.96
N SER A 38 23.84 4.76 -4.12
CA SER A 38 24.33 6.05 -3.65
C SER A 38 25.50 6.60 -4.48
N THR A 39 26.05 5.85 -5.43
CA THR A 39 27.19 6.31 -6.24
C THR A 39 26.74 6.70 -7.64
N ARG A 40 27.22 7.88 -8.09
CA ARG A 40 26.85 8.42 -9.39
C ARG A 40 27.25 7.52 -10.56
N THR A 41 28.39 6.85 -10.46
CA THR A 41 28.84 5.87 -11.47
C THR A 41 27.82 4.75 -11.67
N THR A 42 27.29 4.18 -10.58
CA THR A 42 26.27 3.12 -10.66
C THR A 42 24.95 3.65 -11.20
N LEU A 43 24.57 4.88 -10.85
CA LEU A 43 23.38 5.54 -11.37
C LEU A 43 23.43 5.73 -12.88
N LEU A 44 24.54 6.28 -13.40
CA LEU A 44 24.71 6.50 -14.84
C LEU A 44 24.80 5.18 -15.62
N ALA A 45 25.40 4.13 -15.03
CA ALA A 45 25.41 2.80 -15.63
C ALA A 45 24.00 2.17 -15.70
N ALA A 46 23.11 2.47 -14.75
CA ALA A 46 21.71 2.06 -14.81
C ALA A 46 20.94 2.84 -15.88
N VAL A 47 21.20 4.15 -16.03
CA VAL A 47 20.65 4.99 -17.12
C VAL A 47 21.04 4.43 -18.49
N GLU A 48 22.32 4.13 -18.69
CA GLU A 48 22.84 3.55 -19.94
C GLU A 48 22.15 2.22 -20.27
N GLN A 49 22.03 1.34 -19.27
CA GLN A 49 21.41 0.02 -19.43
C GLN A 49 19.96 0.07 -19.93
N VAL A 50 19.22 1.12 -19.58
CA VAL A 50 17.82 1.29 -20.00
C VAL A 50 17.67 2.12 -21.28
N GLY A 51 18.79 2.47 -21.91
CA GLY A 51 18.84 3.18 -23.19
C GLY A 51 18.56 4.69 -23.09
N LEU A 52 18.74 5.29 -21.91
CA LEU A 52 18.63 6.72 -21.71
C LEU A 52 19.99 7.41 -21.96
N ASP A 53 19.95 8.69 -22.36
CA ASP A 53 21.15 9.48 -22.61
C ASP A 53 21.90 9.77 -21.30
N VAL A 54 23.10 9.21 -21.19
CA VAL A 54 23.98 9.35 -20.03
C VAL A 54 24.47 10.78 -19.84
N ALA A 55 24.79 11.50 -20.92
CA ALA A 55 25.25 12.88 -20.85
C ALA A 55 24.10 13.80 -20.39
N ALA A 56 22.88 13.56 -20.87
CA ALA A 56 21.70 14.29 -20.41
C ALA A 56 21.39 14.00 -18.92
N ALA A 57 21.51 12.74 -18.48
CA ALA A 57 21.35 12.37 -17.08
C ALA A 57 22.41 13.02 -16.18
N GLU A 58 23.67 13.07 -16.64
CA GLU A 58 24.76 13.72 -15.91
C GLU A 58 24.55 15.24 -15.83
N ALA A 59 24.15 15.89 -16.93
CA ALA A 59 23.80 17.31 -16.94
C ALA A 59 22.62 17.61 -15.99
N PHE A 60 21.59 16.75 -15.98
CA PHE A 60 20.47 16.84 -15.04
C PHE A 60 20.95 16.73 -13.58
N LEU A 61 21.79 15.75 -13.27
CA LEU A 61 22.33 15.55 -11.92
C LEU A 61 23.26 16.67 -11.44
N ASN A 62 23.86 17.41 -12.38
CA ASN A 62 24.65 18.61 -12.08
C ASN A 62 23.80 19.86 -11.84
N SER A 63 22.48 19.80 -12.09
CA SER A 63 21.52 20.86 -11.75
C SER A 63 20.82 20.58 -10.41
N ASP A 64 20.01 21.54 -9.95
CA ASP A 64 19.12 21.39 -8.78
C ASP A 64 17.71 20.89 -9.13
N GLU A 65 17.48 20.51 -10.39
CA GLU A 65 16.15 20.12 -10.84
C GLU A 65 15.59 18.92 -10.06
N LEU A 66 14.33 19.00 -9.61
CA LEU A 66 13.63 18.02 -8.75
C LEU A 66 14.22 17.82 -7.35
N HIS A 67 15.25 18.58 -6.94
CA HIS A 67 15.84 18.46 -5.60
C HIS A 67 14.79 18.72 -4.50
N ASP A 68 14.11 19.86 -4.57
CA ASP A 68 13.12 20.27 -3.58
C ASP A 68 11.88 19.38 -3.59
N GLU A 69 11.53 18.82 -4.75
CA GLU A 69 10.41 17.88 -4.88
C GLU A 69 10.68 16.57 -4.15
N VAL A 70 11.88 16.01 -4.32
CA VAL A 70 12.31 14.82 -3.59
C VAL A 70 12.31 15.09 -2.08
N TRP A 71 12.86 16.22 -1.64
CA TRP A 71 12.86 16.58 -0.21
C TRP A 71 11.46 16.78 0.36
N ARG A 72 10.57 17.43 -0.39
CA ARG A 72 9.17 17.59 0.00
C ARG A 72 8.51 16.23 0.17
N SER A 73 8.72 15.30 -0.75
CA SER A 73 8.18 13.94 -0.66
C SER A 73 8.66 13.22 0.62
N TYR A 74 9.97 13.25 0.92
CA TYR A 74 10.51 12.64 2.14
C TYR A 74 10.07 13.35 3.43
N GLY A 75 10.04 14.69 3.44
CA GLY A 75 9.64 15.49 4.61
C GLY A 75 8.18 15.32 4.99
N GLU A 76 7.33 14.96 4.03
CA GLU A 76 5.91 14.68 4.25
C GLU A 76 5.65 13.26 4.79
N MET A 77 6.57 12.29 4.62
CA MET A 77 6.36 10.90 5.06
C MET A 77 6.04 10.78 6.56
N PRO A 78 6.80 11.41 7.49
CA PRO A 78 6.49 11.31 8.93
C PRO A 78 5.17 11.97 9.30
N ARG A 79 4.84 13.13 8.70
CA ARG A 79 3.57 13.83 8.93
C ARG A 79 2.37 12.96 8.58
N LYS A 80 2.57 12.06 7.61
CA LYS A 80 1.54 11.17 7.09
C LYS A 80 1.63 9.77 7.68
N GLY A 81 2.33 9.62 8.81
CA GLY A 81 2.41 8.38 9.58
C GLY A 81 3.12 7.23 8.87
N ILE A 82 3.97 7.53 7.88
CA ILE A 82 4.81 6.54 7.20
C ILE A 82 6.13 6.45 7.95
N THR A 83 6.35 5.30 8.60
CA THR A 83 7.56 5.06 9.40
C THR A 83 8.53 4.07 8.76
N GLY A 84 8.21 3.56 7.57
CA GLY A 84 9.02 2.60 6.84
C GLY A 84 8.50 2.37 5.42
N ILE A 85 9.42 1.95 4.54
CA ILE A 85 9.14 1.56 3.16
C ILE A 85 9.51 0.08 2.94
N PRO A 86 8.89 -0.64 1.99
CA PRO A 86 7.82 -0.17 1.11
C PRO A 86 6.47 -0.01 1.83
N LEU A 87 5.63 0.88 1.30
CA LEU A 87 4.23 1.03 1.69
C LEU A 87 3.40 0.95 0.41
N PHE A 88 2.41 0.07 0.39
CA PHE A 88 1.44 -0.03 -0.69
C PHE A 88 0.11 0.54 -0.23
N CYS A 89 -0.49 1.41 -1.03
CA CYS A 89 -1.79 2.03 -0.78
C CYS A 89 -2.72 1.75 -1.96
N PHE A 90 -3.93 1.26 -1.69
CA PHE A 90 -4.91 0.92 -2.72
C PHE A 90 -6.13 1.82 -2.60
N SER A 91 -6.52 2.47 -3.70
CA SER A 91 -7.71 3.31 -3.76
C SER A 91 -8.68 2.74 -4.80
N ILE A 92 -9.97 2.76 -4.48
CA ILE A 92 -11.08 2.35 -5.35
C ILE A 92 -12.08 3.51 -5.38
N PRO A 93 -11.83 4.52 -6.24
CA PRO A 93 -12.64 5.73 -6.31
C PRO A 93 -14.14 5.48 -6.52
N GLU A 94 -14.49 4.41 -7.23
CA GLU A 94 -15.86 4.02 -7.58
C GLU A 94 -16.73 3.75 -6.36
N VAL A 95 -16.11 3.39 -5.23
CA VAL A 95 -16.79 3.10 -3.95
C VAL A 95 -16.35 4.07 -2.85
N GLY A 96 -15.73 5.19 -3.23
CA GLY A 96 -15.25 6.21 -2.29
C GLY A 96 -14.10 5.72 -1.40
N LEU A 97 -13.45 4.60 -1.73
CA LEU A 97 -12.30 4.12 -0.98
C LEU A 97 -11.06 4.86 -1.46
N TRP A 98 -10.56 5.79 -0.65
CA TRP A 98 -9.36 6.54 -0.96
C TRP A 98 -8.30 6.28 0.11
N SER A 99 -7.23 5.60 -0.28
CA SER A 99 -6.04 5.44 0.57
C SER A 99 -4.96 6.46 0.25
N GLY A 100 -5.18 7.28 -0.79
CA GLY A 100 -4.26 8.29 -1.31
C GLY A 100 -2.88 7.75 -1.69
N PRO A 101 -1.97 8.63 -2.12
CA PRO A 101 -0.54 8.36 -2.01
C PRO A 101 -0.07 8.56 -0.56
N PHE A 102 -0.77 9.39 0.24
CA PHE A 102 -0.38 9.67 1.62
C PHE A 102 -1.55 10.17 2.53
N ARG A 103 -2.16 9.22 3.27
CA ARG A 103 -3.01 9.21 4.50
C ARG A 103 -3.86 10.42 4.94
N ASP A 104 -5.11 10.10 5.29
CA ASP A 104 -5.61 10.19 6.69
C ASP A 104 -5.40 8.84 7.39
N ALA A 105 -5.11 8.84 8.69
CA ALA A 105 -4.39 7.78 9.40
C ALA A 105 -4.99 6.36 9.43
N ASN A 106 -6.16 6.10 8.84
CA ASN A 106 -6.91 4.83 8.95
C ASN A 106 -7.37 4.25 7.60
N ALA A 107 -6.51 4.27 6.57
CA ALA A 107 -6.85 3.63 5.30
C ALA A 107 -6.76 2.09 5.41
N ASP A 108 -7.92 1.42 5.39
CA ASP A 108 -8.11 -0.04 5.50
C ASP A 108 -7.49 -0.85 4.35
N ALA A 109 -6.92 -0.18 3.33
CA ALA A 109 -6.38 -0.79 2.13
C ALA A 109 -4.89 -0.48 1.93
N THR A 110 -4.09 -0.78 2.95
CA THR A 110 -2.64 -0.55 2.93
C THR A 110 -1.85 -1.80 3.35
N ILE A 111 -0.63 -1.93 2.82
CA ILE A 111 0.34 -2.95 3.22
C ILE A 111 1.66 -2.28 3.59
N ASN A 112 2.10 -2.50 4.83
CA ASN A 112 3.37 -2.01 5.33
C ASN A 112 4.45 -3.08 5.16
N GLY A 113 5.62 -2.69 4.66
CA GLY A 113 6.72 -3.59 4.38
C GLY A 113 6.50 -4.41 3.11
N SER A 114 7.47 -5.27 2.80
CA SER A 114 7.50 -6.01 1.53
C SER A 114 6.37 -7.02 1.37
N ALA A 115 5.76 -7.46 2.48
CA ALA A 115 4.69 -8.45 2.56
C ALA A 115 4.95 -9.74 1.75
N ASN A 116 3.99 -10.67 1.78
CA ASN A 116 4.04 -11.89 1.00
C ASN A 116 2.79 -12.04 0.11
N ARG A 117 2.84 -12.99 -0.83
CA ARG A 117 1.76 -13.24 -1.79
C ARG A 117 0.42 -13.49 -1.12
N ALA A 118 0.39 -14.18 0.02
CA ALA A 118 -0.85 -14.48 0.74
C ALA A 118 -1.47 -13.21 1.33
N GLN A 119 -0.67 -12.29 1.87
CA GLN A 119 -1.13 -11.01 2.40
C GLN A 119 -1.72 -10.13 1.29
N PHE A 120 -1.04 -10.00 0.15
CA PHE A 120 -1.58 -9.28 -1.01
C PHE A 120 -2.88 -9.91 -1.53
N ARG A 121 -2.90 -11.25 -1.65
CA ARG A 121 -4.10 -11.97 -2.09
C ARG A 121 -5.28 -11.72 -1.15
N HIS A 122 -5.05 -11.83 0.16
CA HIS A 122 -6.09 -11.62 1.16
C HIS A 122 -6.66 -10.20 1.07
N LEU A 123 -5.79 -9.19 0.96
CA LEU A 123 -6.24 -7.80 0.80
C LEU A 123 -7.05 -7.62 -0.49
N PHE A 124 -6.58 -8.16 -1.62
CA PHE A 124 -7.30 -8.07 -2.88
C PHE A 124 -8.67 -8.76 -2.82
N GLU A 125 -8.76 -9.92 -2.17
CA GLU A 125 -10.05 -10.60 -1.95
C GLU A 125 -11.00 -9.77 -1.09
N GLN A 126 -10.51 -9.09 -0.05
CA GLN A 126 -11.32 -8.21 0.80
C GLN A 126 -11.78 -6.97 0.02
N LEU A 127 -10.89 -6.30 -0.68
CA LEU A 127 -11.20 -5.14 -1.51
C LEU A 127 -12.21 -5.48 -2.60
N TYR A 128 -12.05 -6.64 -3.21
CA TYR A 128 -12.97 -7.15 -4.20
C TYR A 128 -14.37 -7.38 -3.61
N LYS A 129 -14.48 -8.10 -2.48
CA LYS A 129 -15.77 -8.37 -1.81
C LYS A 129 -16.45 -7.07 -1.36
N PHE A 130 -15.68 -6.14 -0.81
CA PHE A 130 -16.16 -4.81 -0.41
C PHE A 130 -16.73 -4.05 -1.60
N THR A 131 -15.97 -3.97 -2.70
CA THR A 131 -16.37 -3.26 -3.92
C THR A 131 -17.60 -3.89 -4.55
N ALA A 132 -17.65 -5.23 -4.64
CA ALA A 132 -18.79 -5.98 -5.14
C ALA A 132 -20.07 -5.66 -4.37
N LYS A 133 -19.99 -5.67 -3.04
CA LYS A 133 -21.11 -5.35 -2.14
C LYS A 133 -21.56 -3.90 -2.32
N ALA A 134 -20.62 -2.95 -2.33
CA ALA A 134 -20.91 -1.53 -2.44
C ALA A 134 -21.57 -1.15 -3.78
N LEU A 135 -21.20 -1.82 -4.87
CA LEU A 135 -21.78 -1.59 -6.20
C LEU A 135 -23.08 -2.39 -6.44
N GLY A 136 -23.58 -3.14 -5.46
CA GLY A 136 -24.79 -3.96 -5.60
C GLY A 136 -24.67 -5.08 -6.64
N ALA A 137 -23.44 -5.43 -7.04
CA ALA A 137 -23.18 -6.39 -8.10
C ALA A 137 -22.87 -7.78 -7.50
N SER A 138 -23.63 -8.79 -7.93
CA SER A 138 -23.15 -10.18 -7.86
C SER A 138 -22.16 -10.36 -9.01
N LEU A 139 -20.87 -10.21 -8.73
CA LEU A 139 -19.86 -10.48 -9.74
C LEU A 139 -19.88 -11.98 -10.07
N LYS A 140 -20.31 -12.30 -11.29
CA LYS A 140 -20.24 -13.65 -11.84
C LYS A 140 -18.77 -14.06 -11.94
N ARG A 141 -18.52 -15.30 -11.54
CA ARG A 141 -17.20 -15.87 -11.24
C ARG A 141 -16.24 -15.95 -12.44
N ASP A 142 -16.69 -15.64 -13.65
CA ASP A 142 -15.93 -15.85 -14.87
C ASP A 142 -15.83 -14.56 -15.69
N GLY A 143 -14.62 -13.98 -15.70
CA GLY A 143 -14.05 -13.26 -16.84
C GLY A 143 -14.73 -11.97 -17.29
N GLN A 144 -13.99 -10.87 -17.12
CA GLN A 144 -14.21 -9.53 -17.70
C GLN A 144 -15.12 -8.60 -16.88
N LEU A 145 -14.48 -7.60 -16.26
CA LEU A 145 -15.15 -6.41 -15.75
C LEU A 145 -15.65 -5.60 -16.95
N LEU A 146 -16.87 -5.87 -17.39
CA LEU A 146 -17.55 -5.03 -18.38
C LEU A 146 -18.14 -3.82 -17.65
N VAL A 147 -17.48 -2.67 -17.81
CA VAL A 147 -18.10 -1.38 -17.51
C VAL A 147 -19.26 -1.23 -18.50
N GLY A 148 -20.49 -1.23 -17.98
CA GLY A 148 -21.69 -1.10 -18.79
C GLY A 148 -21.68 0.20 -19.59
N SER A 149 -21.56 0.09 -20.91
CA SER A 149 -21.90 1.13 -21.86
C SER A 149 -23.39 1.48 -21.70
N ALA A 150 -23.67 2.69 -21.22
CA ALA A 150 -24.98 3.29 -21.36
C ALA A 150 -25.08 3.90 -22.77
N ALA A 151 -25.37 3.07 -23.77
CA ALA A 151 -25.85 3.56 -25.05
C ALA A 151 -27.31 3.98 -24.89
N GLY A 152 -27.57 5.28 -25.00
CA GLY A 152 -28.89 5.86 -24.82
C GLY A 152 -29.07 7.23 -25.49
N LYS A 153 -28.95 7.24 -26.82
CA LYS A 153 -29.46 8.23 -27.81
C LYS A 153 -28.60 9.46 -28.14
N GLU A 154 -28.03 9.39 -29.34
CA GLU A 154 -27.59 10.53 -30.16
C GLU A 154 -28.76 11.48 -30.50
N ALA A 155 -28.47 12.78 -30.49
CA ALA A 155 -28.96 13.69 -31.53
C ALA A 155 -27.99 14.88 -31.64
N VAL A 156 -27.39 15.00 -32.82
CA VAL A 156 -26.44 16.03 -33.25
C VAL A 156 -27.18 17.35 -33.53
N ARG A 157 -26.65 18.50 -33.07
CA ARG A 157 -26.22 19.66 -33.90
C ARG A 157 -25.97 20.94 -33.09
N ALA A 158 -24.72 21.38 -33.18
CA ALA A 158 -24.20 22.73 -33.42
C ALA A 158 -24.73 24.00 -32.69
N SER A 159 -23.72 24.76 -32.26
CA SER A 159 -23.60 26.23 -32.20
C SER A 159 -23.80 26.94 -30.86
N GLY A 160 -22.78 27.71 -30.48
CA GLY A 160 -22.96 29.13 -30.18
C GLY A 160 -23.21 29.55 -28.73
N SER A 161 -22.16 30.12 -28.15
CA SER A 161 -22.17 31.29 -27.26
C SER A 161 -22.45 31.11 -25.76
N ALA A 162 -21.67 31.93 -25.03
CA ALA A 162 -21.60 32.23 -23.62
C ALA A 162 -22.95 32.34 -22.86
N VAL A 163 -22.91 32.06 -21.55
CA VAL A 163 -23.20 33.03 -20.47
C VAL A 163 -23.01 32.36 -19.10
N GLU A 164 -22.45 33.15 -18.17
CA GLU A 164 -22.32 32.90 -16.74
C GLU A 164 -23.68 32.67 -16.05
N LYS A 165 -23.73 31.79 -15.03
CA LYS A 165 -24.28 32.15 -13.71
C LYS A 165 -24.10 31.04 -12.67
N SER A 166 -23.68 31.51 -11.50
CA SER A 166 -23.77 30.92 -10.17
C SER A 166 -25.17 30.37 -9.86
N VAL A 167 -25.26 29.36 -8.99
CA VAL A 167 -26.12 29.32 -7.78
C VAL A 167 -26.06 27.92 -7.12
N GLU A 168 -25.76 27.98 -5.82
CA GLU A 168 -26.16 27.13 -4.67
C GLU A 168 -25.99 25.60 -4.68
N GLU A 169 -25.23 25.15 -3.68
CA GLU A 169 -25.31 23.84 -3.05
C GLU A 169 -26.72 23.55 -2.53
N PRO A 170 -27.22 22.32 -2.70
CA PRO A 170 -28.15 21.74 -1.76
C PRO A 170 -27.46 20.62 -0.96
N ALA A 171 -27.64 20.72 0.35
CA ALA A 171 -27.31 19.72 1.33
C ALA A 171 -27.92 18.35 0.98
N VAL A 172 -27.14 17.29 1.15
CA VAL A 172 -27.64 15.91 1.19
C VAL A 172 -27.34 15.35 2.56
N GLU A 173 -28.39 15.32 3.38
CA GLU A 173 -28.45 14.64 4.67
C GLU A 173 -28.40 13.11 4.47
N GLU A 174 -27.57 12.49 5.31
CA GLU A 174 -27.77 11.22 6.01
C GLU A 174 -28.23 9.98 5.22
N GLY A 175 -27.22 9.18 4.85
CA GLY A 175 -27.39 7.74 4.57
C GLY A 175 -26.10 6.93 4.62
N ALA A 176 -24.99 7.50 5.09
CA ALA A 176 -23.73 6.79 5.24
C ALA A 176 -23.80 5.88 6.47
N ALA A 177 -24.15 4.61 6.25
CA ALA A 177 -23.86 3.55 7.19
C ALA A 177 -22.33 3.53 7.42
N LYS A 178 -21.90 4.23 8.48
CA LYS A 178 -20.52 4.19 9.00
C LYS A 178 -20.15 2.72 9.20
N LEU A 179 -19.23 2.23 8.40
CA LEU A 179 -18.53 0.99 8.69
C LEU A 179 -17.78 1.21 10.01
N GLN A 180 -18.31 0.63 11.09
CA GLN A 180 -17.58 0.59 12.34
C GLN A 180 -16.39 -0.34 12.18
N ALA A 181 -15.26 0.09 12.72
CA ALA A 181 -13.92 -0.52 12.67
C ALA A 181 -13.80 -1.89 13.38
N GLY A 182 -14.74 -2.82 13.13
CA GLY A 182 -14.80 -4.14 13.74
C GLY A 182 -14.43 -5.30 12.80
N ASP A 183 -14.60 -5.14 11.48
CA ASP A 183 -14.71 -6.32 10.60
C ASP A 183 -13.51 -6.60 9.68
N LEU A 184 -12.43 -5.83 9.77
CA LEU A 184 -11.22 -6.09 8.98
C LEU A 184 -10.02 -6.28 9.93
N GLN A 185 -9.71 -7.55 10.20
CA GLN A 185 -8.52 -8.05 10.88
C GLN A 185 -8.40 -7.77 12.38
N SER A 186 -9.30 -8.35 13.17
CA SER A 186 -9.05 -8.56 14.58
C SER A 186 -8.18 -9.82 14.75
N PHE A 187 -6.90 -9.66 15.10
CA PHE A 187 -6.14 -10.77 15.70
C PHE A 187 -6.61 -11.03 17.14
N VAL A 188 -7.45 -10.17 17.74
CA VAL A 188 -7.94 -10.37 19.11
C VAL A 188 -8.69 -11.69 19.22
N GLY A 189 -8.27 -12.52 20.18
CA GLY A 189 -8.72 -13.89 20.40
C GLY A 189 -7.90 -14.95 19.67
N GLN A 190 -7.03 -14.56 18.72
CA GLN A 190 -6.27 -15.50 17.90
C GLN A 190 -4.88 -15.78 18.47
N GLU A 191 -4.43 -17.00 18.25
CA GLU A 191 -3.06 -17.42 18.51
C GLU A 191 -2.14 -16.94 17.38
N VAL A 192 -1.07 -16.24 17.76
CA VAL A 192 -0.13 -15.61 16.84
C VAL A 192 1.31 -15.99 17.19
N ARG A 193 2.13 -16.18 16.15
CA ARG A 193 3.57 -16.30 16.25
C ARG A 193 4.21 -14.93 16.07
N LEU A 194 5.13 -14.59 16.96
CA LEU A 194 5.89 -13.35 16.88
C LEU A 194 7.02 -13.49 15.87
N VAL A 195 7.17 -12.51 14.98
CA VAL A 195 8.23 -12.47 13.96
C VAL A 195 8.78 -11.05 13.81
N GLY A 196 10.02 -10.90 13.32
CA GLY A 196 10.56 -9.58 12.95
C GLY A 196 10.78 -8.58 14.11
N LEU A 197 10.74 -9.01 15.37
CA LEU A 197 11.06 -8.16 16.52
C LEU A 197 12.55 -7.82 16.53
N GLN A 198 12.88 -6.53 16.39
CA GLN A 198 14.26 -6.03 16.44
C GLN A 198 14.72 -5.71 17.88
N ALA A 199 13.83 -5.19 18.71
CA ALA A 199 14.15 -4.80 20.08
C ALA A 199 14.25 -5.99 21.05
N ARG A 200 13.63 -7.13 20.69
CA ARG A 200 13.59 -8.38 21.46
C ARG A 200 13.63 -9.58 20.53
N PRO A 201 14.74 -9.78 19.80
CA PRO A 201 14.86 -10.84 18.79
C PRO A 201 14.69 -12.25 19.39
N GLU A 202 14.98 -12.43 20.67
CA GLU A 202 14.79 -13.67 21.42
C GLU A 202 13.33 -14.13 21.52
N LEU A 203 12.38 -13.23 21.27
CA LEU A 203 10.96 -13.53 21.27
C LEU A 203 10.43 -13.90 19.87
N ASN A 204 11.25 -13.80 18.81
CA ASN A 204 10.86 -14.25 17.50
C ASN A 204 10.72 -15.78 17.48
N GLY A 205 9.60 -16.27 16.94
CA GLY A 205 9.20 -17.67 16.96
C GLY A 205 8.30 -18.05 18.13
N ALA A 206 8.21 -17.22 19.18
CA ALA A 206 7.33 -17.44 20.32
C ALA A 206 5.85 -17.30 19.90
N ILE A 207 4.99 -18.08 20.56
CA ILE A 207 3.55 -18.12 20.29
C ILE A 207 2.79 -17.52 21.47
N GLY A 208 1.76 -16.73 21.19
CA GLY A 208 0.89 -16.15 22.20
C GLY A 208 -0.49 -15.79 21.67
N VAL A 209 -1.40 -15.44 22.57
CA VAL A 209 -2.76 -15.06 22.23
C VAL A 209 -2.89 -13.55 22.21
N CYS A 210 -3.45 -13.00 21.14
CA CYS A 210 -3.77 -11.58 21.07
C CYS A 210 -4.98 -11.27 21.96
N GLU A 211 -4.82 -10.50 23.03
CA GLU A 211 -5.90 -10.20 23.97
C GLU A 211 -6.71 -8.95 23.60
N ARG A 212 -6.04 -7.94 23.05
CA ARG A 212 -6.67 -6.67 22.67
C ARG A 212 -5.81 -5.87 21.70
N PHE A 213 -6.44 -4.97 20.98
CA PHE A 213 -5.77 -4.00 20.12
C PHE A 213 -5.84 -2.59 20.74
N ASP A 214 -4.68 -2.00 21.03
CA ASP A 214 -4.57 -0.59 21.41
C ASP A 214 -4.57 0.28 20.14
N ARG A 215 -5.74 0.85 19.85
CA ARG A 215 -5.95 1.76 18.71
C ARG A 215 -5.10 3.03 18.79
N LYS A 216 -4.78 3.53 19.99
CA LYS A 216 -3.98 4.76 20.15
C LYS A 216 -2.52 4.51 19.81
N GLN A 217 -2.03 3.31 20.09
CA GLN A 217 -0.63 2.94 19.87
C GLN A 217 -0.40 2.11 18.61
N GLY A 218 -1.47 1.62 17.96
CA GLY A 218 -1.40 0.75 16.78
C GLY A 218 -0.74 -0.60 17.09
N ARG A 219 -0.94 -1.14 18.29
CA ARG A 219 -0.28 -2.36 18.79
C ARG A 219 -1.28 -3.34 19.39
N TYR A 220 -1.02 -4.62 19.19
CA TYR A 220 -1.71 -5.72 19.86
C TYR A 220 -1.02 -6.03 21.18
N ALA A 221 -1.82 -6.29 22.21
CA ALA A 221 -1.36 -6.88 23.44
C ALA A 221 -1.37 -8.41 23.26
N VAL A 222 -0.20 -9.02 23.14
CA VAL A 222 -0.03 -10.47 22.95
C VAL A 222 0.42 -11.10 24.24
N GLN A 223 -0.40 -11.98 24.79
CA GLN A 223 -0.09 -12.74 25.98
C GLN A 223 0.73 -13.98 25.60
N LEU A 224 2.00 -13.99 25.99
CA LEU A 224 2.90 -15.12 25.79
C LEU A 224 2.81 -16.10 26.96
N ALA A 225 2.95 -17.39 26.70
CA ALA A 225 3.02 -18.40 27.76
C ALA A 225 4.26 -18.14 28.65
N GLY A 226 4.05 -18.04 29.97
CA GLY A 226 5.11 -17.81 30.95
C GLY A 226 5.49 -16.35 31.20
N ARG A 227 4.70 -15.38 30.73
CA ARG A 227 4.81 -13.97 31.15
C ARG A 227 3.54 -13.52 31.88
N ASP A 228 3.71 -12.68 32.90
CA ASP A 228 2.58 -12.09 33.62
C ASP A 228 1.99 -10.86 32.91
N GLU A 229 2.78 -10.22 32.04
CA GLU A 229 2.36 -9.02 31.31
C GLU A 229 2.33 -9.24 29.78
N PRO A 230 1.28 -8.78 29.09
CA PRO A 230 1.15 -8.91 27.65
C PRO A 230 2.13 -8.00 26.91
N LEU A 231 2.68 -8.50 25.81
CA LEU A 231 3.65 -7.79 24.99
C LEU A 231 2.95 -6.91 23.96
N ALA A 232 3.31 -5.63 23.89
CA ALA A 232 2.79 -4.71 22.88
C ALA A 232 3.49 -4.87 21.52
N VAL A 233 2.89 -5.64 20.63
CA VAL A 233 3.44 -6.04 19.32
C VAL A 233 2.69 -5.34 18.18
N ARG A 234 3.41 -4.95 17.12
CA ARG A 234 2.77 -4.41 15.91
C ARG A 234 2.20 -5.56 15.06
N ALA A 235 1.11 -5.32 14.33
CA ALA A 235 0.53 -6.30 13.41
C ALA A 235 1.57 -6.92 12.45
N ALA A 236 2.50 -6.12 11.94
CA ALA A 236 3.57 -6.57 11.04
C ALA A 236 4.58 -7.56 11.67
N ASN A 237 4.57 -7.70 13.00
CA ASN A 237 5.47 -8.60 13.75
C ASN A 237 4.73 -9.83 14.27
N MET A 238 3.60 -10.18 13.67
CA MET A 238 2.74 -11.29 14.06
C MET A 238 2.25 -12.06 12.83
N GLU A 239 2.19 -13.37 12.96
CA GLU A 239 1.59 -14.28 11.99
C GLU A 239 0.59 -15.19 12.70
N LEU A 240 -0.50 -15.61 12.06
CA LEU A 240 -1.45 -16.56 12.68
C LEU A 240 -0.77 -17.91 12.92
N ALA A 241 -0.94 -18.48 14.11
CA ALA A 241 -0.24 -19.69 14.50
C ALA A 241 -0.85 -20.98 13.91
N GLN A 242 -2.09 -20.97 13.39
CA GLN A 242 -2.71 -22.12 12.72
C GLN A 242 -3.75 -21.70 11.66
N GLU A 243 -3.78 -22.38 10.51
CA GLU A 243 -4.99 -22.50 9.66
C GLU A 243 -6.01 -23.37 10.42
N LEU A 244 -7.26 -22.93 10.44
CA LEU A 244 -8.39 -23.67 11.01
C LEU A 244 -8.44 -25.09 10.42
N VAL A 245 -8.07 -26.10 11.20
CA VAL A 245 -8.66 -27.43 11.03
C VAL A 245 -10.05 -27.32 11.65
N GLU A 246 -11.07 -27.09 10.81
CA GLU A 246 -12.46 -27.34 11.20
C GLU A 246 -12.58 -28.83 11.56
N GLY A 247 -12.48 -29.11 12.86
CA GLY A 247 -12.86 -30.40 13.42
C GLY A 247 -14.37 -30.55 13.23
N ASP A 248 -14.75 -31.47 12.36
CA ASP A 248 -16.11 -31.98 12.25
C ASP A 248 -16.46 -32.66 13.57
N SER A 249 -17.09 -31.90 14.47
CA SER A 249 -17.78 -32.43 15.64
C SER A 249 -19.05 -33.13 15.16
N LYS A 250 -19.01 -34.46 15.10
CA LYS A 250 -20.22 -35.26 15.33
C LYS A 250 -20.06 -36.03 16.62
N ASP A 251 -20.85 -35.58 17.59
CA ASP A 251 -21.14 -36.21 18.86
C ASP A 251 -21.62 -37.66 18.70
N GLU A 252 -21.12 -38.47 19.63
CA GLU A 252 -21.75 -39.56 20.38
C GLU A 252 -23.12 -40.11 19.92
N LEU A 253 -23.18 -41.42 19.69
CA LEU A 253 -23.84 -42.45 20.55
C LEU A 253 -23.93 -43.80 19.83
#